data_AF-A0A841KXM1-F1
#
_entry.id   AF-A0A841KXM1-F1
#
_cell.length_a   1.000
_cell.length_b   1.000
_cell.length_c   1.000
_cell.angle_alpha   90.00
_cell.angle_beta   90.00
_cell.angle_gamma   90.00
#
_symmetry.space_group_name_H-M   'P 1'
#
loop_
_entity.id
_entity.type
_entity.pdbx_description
1 polymer ?
#
loop_
_entity_poly.entity_id
_entity_poly.type
_entity_poly.pdbx_seq_one_letter_code
_entity_poly.pdbx_strand_id
1 'polypeptide(L)'
;MAEEAKGTLKDDVTSISDQGKTSLITLSITATTDVKNKKSKSGKTKKTTVELTEIDGVKYQIVATNEEKSKPRATVEDKIRSIGLVNKVTGTLIEKYKKGEITSNHVRDISKINTIENVTKLASDSQRKLAEIIIENRNIQNDINSSEAAILLLKSGQRDKFVVDTWYRGILRLVQKLRCYAEVSEEAVAALSFEQNSHLSANIKELISKLNALLLLLEKHSKK
;
A
#
# COMPACT_ATOMS: atom_id res chain seq x y z
N MET A 1 -26.41 -5.09 -4.76
CA MET A 1 -26.53 -4.72 -3.33
C MET A 1 -27.96 -5.04 -2.95
N ALA A 2 -28.19 -5.97 -2.02
CA ALA A 2 -29.54 -6.28 -1.56
C ALA A 2 -29.92 -5.24 -0.51
N GLU A 3 -30.98 -4.46 -0.76
CA GLU A 3 -31.55 -3.55 0.23
C GLU A 3 -32.13 -4.37 1.39
N GLU A 4 -31.58 -4.17 2.60
CA GLU A 4 -32.18 -4.70 3.83
C GLU A 4 -33.42 -3.84 4.15
N ALA A 5 -34.61 -4.35 3.80
CA ALA A 5 -35.86 -3.80 4.27
C ALA A 5 -36.00 -4.04 5.79
N LYS A 6 -35.95 -2.98 6.59
CA LYS A 6 -36.21 -3.04 8.03
C LYS A 6 -37.70 -2.81 8.29
N GLY A 7 -38.45 -3.91 8.38
CA GLY A 7 -39.83 -3.90 8.90
C GLY A 7 -39.85 -4.18 10.40
N THR A 8 -40.66 -3.45 11.17
CA THR A 8 -40.99 -3.81 12.56
C THR A 8 -42.34 -4.53 12.54
N LEU A 9 -42.33 -5.84 12.81
CA LEU A 9 -43.53 -6.68 12.95
C LEU A 9 -44.26 -6.30 14.24
N LYS A 10 -45.00 -5.19 14.23
CA LYS A 10 -45.80 -4.78 15.41
C LYS A 10 -47.16 -5.49 15.45
N ASP A 11 -47.73 -5.83 14.30
CA ASP A 11 -49.10 -6.34 14.19
C ASP A 11 -49.20 -7.88 14.11
N ASP A 12 -48.10 -8.59 13.84
CA ASP A 12 -48.06 -10.07 13.79
C ASP A 12 -47.72 -10.74 15.13
N VAL A 13 -47.37 -9.98 16.17
CA VAL A 13 -46.98 -10.55 17.48
C VAL A 13 -48.20 -10.93 18.32
N THR A 14 -49.39 -10.39 17.99
CA THR A 14 -50.64 -10.65 18.72
C THR A 14 -51.29 -12.00 18.36
N SER A 15 -50.92 -12.62 17.23
CA SER A 15 -51.47 -13.91 16.77
C SER A 15 -50.65 -15.14 17.21
N ILE A 16 -49.49 -14.94 17.85
CA ILE A 16 -48.61 -16.02 18.30
C ILE A 16 -49.10 -16.56 19.65
N SER A 17 -49.21 -17.89 19.77
CA SER A 17 -49.52 -18.55 21.04
C SER A 17 -48.46 -18.23 22.10
N ASP A 18 -48.83 -18.24 23.38
CA ASP A 18 -47.89 -17.91 24.47
C ASP A 18 -46.68 -18.86 24.50
N GLN A 19 -46.86 -20.10 24.03
CA GLN A 19 -45.78 -21.06 23.85
C GLN A 19 -44.82 -20.67 22.70
N GLY A 20 -45.34 -20.13 21.60
CA GLY A 20 -44.53 -19.59 20.50
C GLY A 20 -43.74 -18.33 20.90
N LYS A 21 -44.36 -17.44 21.69
CA LYS A 21 -43.68 -16.26 22.25
C LYS A 21 -42.54 -16.64 23.18
N THR A 22 -42.77 -17.62 24.05
CA THR A 22 -41.76 -18.13 25.00
C THR A 22 -40.56 -18.75 24.27
N SER A 23 -40.82 -19.50 23.19
CA SER A 23 -39.77 -20.07 22.34
C SER A 23 -38.91 -19.00 21.64
N LEU A 24 -39.53 -17.94 21.11
CA LEU A 24 -38.81 -16.83 20.46
C LEU A 24 -37.96 -16.02 21.46
N ILE A 25 -38.47 -15.82 22.69
CA ILE A 25 -37.71 -15.19 23.78
C ILE A 25 -36.49 -16.05 24.12
N THR A 26 -36.67 -17.36 24.25
CA THR A 26 -35.57 -18.29 24.54
C THR A 26 -34.49 -18.24 23.47
N LEU A 27 -34.87 -18.29 22.19
CA LEU A 27 -33.92 -18.21 21.07
C LEU A 27 -33.21 -16.85 20.99
N SER A 28 -33.90 -15.77 21.35
CA SER A 28 -33.32 -14.42 21.45
C SER A 28 -32.29 -14.32 22.58
N ILE A 29 -32.56 -14.93 23.74
CA ILE A 29 -31.63 -15.01 24.87
C ILE A 29 -30.40 -15.83 24.49
N THR A 30 -30.58 -16.97 23.81
CA THR A 30 -29.47 -17.80 23.31
C THR A 30 -28.59 -17.02 22.33
N ALA A 31 -29.20 -16.38 21.32
CA ALA A 31 -28.47 -15.57 20.34
C ALA A 31 -27.65 -14.46 21.03
N THR A 32 -28.24 -13.77 22.00
CA THR A 32 -27.59 -12.68 22.74
C THR A 32 -26.45 -13.18 23.62
N THR A 33 -26.66 -14.29 24.32
CA THR A 33 -25.66 -14.92 25.19
C THR A 33 -24.46 -15.41 24.37
N ASP A 34 -24.72 -16.03 23.23
CA ASP A 34 -23.67 -16.54 22.34
C ASP A 34 -22.85 -15.41 21.71
N VAL A 35 -23.48 -14.29 21.31
CA VAL A 35 -22.74 -13.10 20.84
C VAL A 35 -21.85 -12.55 21.94
N LYS A 36 -22.35 -12.49 23.18
CA LYS A 36 -21.60 -11.98 24.34
C LYS A 36 -20.38 -12.85 24.63
N ASN A 37 -20.53 -14.17 24.53
CA ASN A 37 -19.48 -15.14 24.85
C ASN A 37 -18.47 -15.38 23.71
N LYS A 38 -18.74 -14.94 22.48
CA LYS A 38 -17.79 -15.02 21.36
C LYS A 38 -16.56 -14.15 21.62
N LYS A 39 -15.37 -14.76 21.61
CA LYS A 39 -14.08 -14.06 21.57
C LYS A 39 -13.96 -13.31 20.23
N SER A 40 -13.80 -11.99 20.29
CA SER A 40 -13.64 -11.18 19.07
C SER A 40 -12.30 -11.50 18.41
N LYS A 41 -12.33 -11.79 17.10
CA LYS A 41 -11.15 -11.65 16.25
C LYS A 41 -11.04 -10.16 15.92
N SER A 42 -9.97 -9.52 16.42
CA SER A 42 -9.67 -8.08 16.33
C SER A 42 -10.40 -7.32 15.21
N GLY A 43 -11.30 -6.40 15.59
CA GLY A 43 -11.88 -5.40 14.70
C GLY A 43 -13.12 -5.81 13.90
N LYS A 44 -13.71 -6.99 14.14
CA LYS A 44 -15.00 -7.38 13.55
C LYS A 44 -16.13 -7.32 14.59
N THR A 45 -17.29 -6.80 14.17
CA THR A 45 -18.54 -6.84 14.93
C THR A 45 -18.87 -8.30 15.26
N LYS A 46 -19.14 -8.60 16.54
CA LYS A 46 -19.55 -9.94 16.94
C LYS A 46 -21.00 -10.13 16.49
N LYS A 47 -21.25 -11.16 15.68
CA LYS A 47 -22.58 -11.53 15.18
C LYS A 47 -22.88 -12.99 15.46
N THR A 48 -24.09 -13.29 15.90
CA THR A 48 -24.66 -14.64 15.93
C THR A 48 -26.00 -14.59 15.24
N THR A 49 -26.21 -15.57 14.38
CA THR A 49 -27.45 -15.79 13.67
C THR A 49 -27.99 -17.11 14.16
N VAL A 50 -29.26 -17.13 14.59
CA VAL A 50 -30.01 -18.34 14.91
C VAL A 50 -31.09 -18.48 13.84
N GLU A 51 -31.06 -19.57 13.09
CA GLU A 51 -32.08 -19.85 12.08
C GLU A 51 -33.38 -20.30 12.76
N LEU A 52 -34.50 -19.71 12.36
CA LEU A 52 -35.83 -20.03 12.90
C LEU A 52 -36.53 -21.08 12.04
N THR A 53 -36.75 -20.77 10.76
CA THR A 53 -37.43 -21.64 9.79
C THR A 53 -37.26 -21.09 8.37
N GLU A 54 -37.66 -21.87 7.38
CA GLU A 54 -37.74 -21.45 5.97
C GLU A 54 -39.19 -21.66 5.48
N ILE A 55 -39.80 -20.61 4.93
CA ILE A 55 -41.16 -20.67 4.36
C ILE A 55 -41.08 -20.08 2.96
N ASP A 56 -41.51 -20.85 1.96
CA ASP A 56 -41.53 -20.45 0.54
C ASP A 56 -40.18 -19.92 0.03
N GLY A 57 -39.08 -20.54 0.46
CA GLY A 57 -37.71 -20.15 0.11
C GLY A 57 -37.18 -18.92 0.85
N VAL A 58 -37.95 -18.37 1.80
CA VAL A 58 -37.54 -17.24 2.65
C VAL A 58 -37.10 -17.75 4.01
N LYS A 59 -35.83 -17.48 4.35
CA LYS A 59 -35.23 -17.84 5.64
C LYS A 59 -35.50 -16.80 6.70
N TYR A 60 -36.12 -17.23 7.80
CA TYR A 60 -36.33 -16.42 9.00
C TYR A 60 -35.21 -16.68 10.00
N GLN A 61 -34.59 -15.61 10.51
CA GLN A 61 -33.44 -15.71 11.41
C GLN A 61 -33.50 -14.65 12.51
N ILE A 62 -33.05 -14.99 13.72
CA ILE A 62 -32.77 -14.04 14.79
C ILE A 62 -31.28 -13.68 14.72
N VAL A 63 -30.99 -12.39 14.66
CA VAL A 63 -29.63 -11.87 14.58
C VAL A 63 -29.35 -11.03 15.81
N ALA A 64 -28.33 -11.42 16.57
CA ALA A 64 -27.75 -10.60 17.62
C ALA A 64 -26.39 -10.04 17.15
N THR A 65 -26.16 -8.75 17.42
CA THR A 65 -24.90 -8.04 17.10
C THR A 65 -24.42 -7.26 18.30
N ASN A 66 -23.13 -7.38 18.65
CA ASN A 66 -22.50 -6.50 19.64
C ASN A 66 -21.73 -5.40 18.89
N GLU A 67 -22.26 -4.18 18.98
CA GLU A 67 -21.71 -2.95 18.40
C GLU A 67 -20.66 -2.27 19.29
N GLU A 68 -19.86 -3.02 20.05
CA GLU A 68 -18.64 -2.48 20.65
C GLU A 68 -17.79 -1.83 19.55
N LYS A 69 -17.72 -0.50 19.57
CA LYS A 69 -16.96 0.30 18.61
C LYS A 69 -15.53 -0.23 18.57
N SER A 70 -15.18 -0.90 17.46
CA SER A 70 -13.79 -1.17 17.08
C SER A 70 -12.97 0.08 17.36
N LYS A 71 -11.93 0.00 18.21
CA LYS A 71 -11.03 1.13 18.45
C LYS A 71 -10.61 1.70 17.08
N PRO A 72 -10.70 3.03 16.88
CA PRO A 72 -10.32 3.62 15.60
C PRO A 72 -8.87 3.21 15.29
N ARG A 73 -8.63 2.78 14.04
CA ARG A 73 -7.27 2.48 13.59
C ARG A 73 -6.44 3.75 13.73
N ALA A 74 -5.24 3.63 14.32
CA ALA A 74 -4.30 4.74 14.43
C ALA A 74 -4.04 5.36 13.05
N THR A 75 -4.16 6.68 12.97
CA THR A 75 -3.94 7.43 11.73
C THR A 75 -2.45 7.40 11.34
N VAL A 76 -2.12 7.80 10.11
CA VAL A 76 -0.71 7.89 9.71
C VAL A 76 0.00 8.99 10.49
N GLU A 77 -0.71 10.06 10.83
CA GLU A 77 -0.25 11.14 11.68
C GLU A 77 0.08 10.64 13.09
N ASP A 78 -0.77 9.78 13.67
CA ASP A 78 -0.48 9.15 14.97
C ASP A 78 0.77 8.27 14.88
N LYS A 79 0.95 7.56 13.76
CA LYS A 79 2.17 6.78 13.51
C LYS A 79 3.40 7.68 13.42
N ILE A 80 3.34 8.79 12.69
CA ILE A 80 4.44 9.75 12.57
C ILE A 80 4.82 10.30 13.95
N ARG A 81 3.84 10.72 14.76
CA ARG A 81 4.07 11.21 16.13
C ARG A 81 4.70 10.15 17.02
N SER A 82 4.27 8.88 16.87
CA SER A 82 4.79 7.76 17.67
C SER A 82 6.26 7.42 17.40
N ILE A 83 6.86 7.91 16.30
CA ILE A 83 8.30 7.70 16.02
C ILE A 83 9.17 8.40 17.08
N GLY A 84 8.67 9.49 17.68
CA GLY A 84 9.41 10.23 18.71
C GLY A 84 10.54 11.12 18.18
N LEU A 85 10.47 11.53 16.91
CA LEU A 85 11.37 12.54 16.35
C LEU A 85 11.05 13.92 16.92
N VAL A 86 12.03 14.84 16.83
CA VAL A 86 11.86 16.22 17.28
C VAL A 86 10.65 16.88 16.56
N ASN A 87 9.87 17.67 17.29
CA ASN A 87 8.61 18.28 16.83
C ASN A 87 8.69 18.93 15.44
N LYS A 88 9.79 19.62 15.14
CA LYS A 88 10.01 20.24 13.83
C LYS A 88 10.02 19.20 12.69
N VAL A 89 10.75 18.10 12.87
CA VAL A 89 10.85 17.01 11.89
C VAL A 89 9.52 16.27 11.76
N THR A 90 8.88 15.97 12.90
CA THR A 90 7.54 15.38 12.97
C THR A 90 6.50 16.22 12.22
N GLY A 91 6.52 17.54 12.42
CA GLY A 91 5.63 18.48 11.73
C GLY A 91 5.82 18.45 10.21
N THR A 92 7.08 18.52 9.74
CA THR A 92 7.40 18.43 8.31
C THR A 92 6.91 17.12 7.68
N LEU A 93 7.09 15.98 8.35
CA LEU A 93 6.61 14.68 7.85
C LEU A 93 5.09 14.64 7.72
N ILE A 94 4.35 15.19 8.69
CA ILE A 94 2.89 15.27 8.62
C ILE A 94 2.44 16.14 7.45
N GLU A 95 3.08 17.28 7.22
CA GLU A 95 2.77 18.15 6.08
C GLU A 95 3.03 17.46 4.74
N LYS A 96 4.20 16.81 4.59
CA LYS A 96 4.53 16.04 3.39
C LYS A 96 3.53 14.93 3.14
N TYR A 97 3.06 14.24 4.19
CA TYR A 97 2.04 13.20 4.07
C TYR A 97 0.71 13.78 3.58
N LYS A 98 0.27 14.90 4.17
CA LYS A 98 -0.98 15.58 3.75
C LYS A 98 -0.94 16.08 2.31
N LYS A 99 0.23 16.50 1.83
CA LYS A 99 0.46 16.89 0.43
C LYS A 99 0.59 15.71 -0.54
N GLY A 100 0.62 14.47 -0.03
CA GLY A 100 0.83 13.27 -0.84
C GLY A 100 2.27 13.06 -1.30
N GLU A 101 3.24 13.86 -0.80
CA GLU A 101 4.67 13.72 -1.13
C GLU A 101 5.29 12.46 -0.51
N ILE A 102 4.72 11.99 0.60
CA ILE A 102 5.10 10.73 1.24
C ILE A 102 3.86 9.90 1.55
N THR A 103 4.06 8.60 1.73
CA THR A 103 2.99 7.62 1.96
C THR A 103 3.21 6.88 3.27
N SER A 104 2.22 6.08 3.70
CA SER A 104 2.34 5.26 4.91
C SER A 104 3.51 4.27 4.90
N ASN A 105 3.99 3.90 3.71
CA ASN A 105 5.16 3.04 3.54
C ASN A 105 6.45 3.78 3.88
N HIS A 106 6.58 5.05 3.49
CA HIS A 106 7.72 5.90 3.88
C HIS A 106 7.79 6.03 5.40
N VAL A 107 6.65 6.31 6.05
CA VAL A 107 6.54 6.42 7.51
C VAL A 107 6.96 5.11 8.19
N ARG A 108 6.59 3.96 7.62
CA ARG A 108 6.98 2.64 8.13
C ARG A 108 8.49 2.44 8.06
N ASP A 109 9.13 2.82 6.95
CA ASP A 109 10.57 2.69 6.78
C ASP A 109 11.34 3.57 7.77
N ILE A 110 10.89 4.83 7.95
CA ILE A 110 11.46 5.74 8.96
C ILE A 110 11.32 5.16 10.37
N SER A 111 10.13 4.65 10.72
CA SER A 111 9.89 4.03 12.02
C SER A 111 10.77 2.80 12.25
N LYS A 112 10.97 1.97 11.21
CA LYS A 112 11.83 0.79 11.27
C LYS A 112 13.28 1.19 11.52
N ILE A 113 13.82 2.14 10.76
CA ILE A 113 15.20 2.62 10.93
C ILE A 113 15.39 3.28 12.30
N ASN A 114 14.42 4.09 12.76
CA ASN A 114 14.48 4.68 14.09
C ASN A 114 14.57 3.63 15.21
N THR A 115 13.85 2.52 15.07
CA THR A 115 13.86 1.43 16.05
C THR A 115 15.22 0.73 16.12
N ILE A 116 15.92 0.61 15.00
CA ILE A 116 17.21 -0.09 14.91
C ILE A 116 18.35 0.85 15.32
N GLU A 117 18.36 2.07 14.80
CA GLU A 117 19.50 2.99 14.85
C GLU A 117 19.37 4.08 15.92
N ASN A 118 18.27 4.09 16.70
CA ASN A 118 17.99 5.11 17.72
C ASN A 118 18.09 6.55 17.20
N VAL A 119 17.45 6.80 16.05
CA VAL A 119 17.49 8.11 15.36
C VAL A 119 17.03 9.26 16.26
N THR A 120 16.16 9.00 17.23
CA THR A 120 15.72 9.98 18.25
C THR A 120 16.87 10.62 19.04
N LYS A 121 18.04 9.97 19.16
CA LYS A 121 19.23 10.51 19.86
C LYS A 121 20.02 11.53 19.02
N LEU A 122 19.77 11.60 17.72
CA LEU A 122 20.47 12.53 16.83
C LEU A 122 19.95 13.96 16.98
N ALA A 123 20.78 14.94 16.64
CA ALA A 123 20.35 16.34 16.53
C ALA A 123 19.26 16.52 15.46
N SER A 124 18.41 17.54 15.61
CA SER A 124 17.24 17.76 14.75
C SER A 124 17.58 17.81 13.25
N ASP A 125 18.69 18.44 12.86
CA ASP A 125 19.09 18.51 11.45
C ASP A 125 19.51 17.14 10.89
N SER A 126 20.19 16.32 11.70
CA SER A 126 20.58 14.96 11.33
C SER A 126 19.35 14.05 11.23
N GLN A 127 18.37 14.20 12.13
CA GLN A 127 17.09 13.49 12.02
C GLN A 127 16.34 13.85 10.73
N ARG A 128 16.28 15.15 10.37
CA ARG A 128 15.67 15.60 9.12
C ARG A 128 16.38 14.98 7.91
N LYS A 129 17.70 15.11 7.83
CA LYS A 129 18.50 14.59 6.70
C LYS A 129 18.32 13.08 6.55
N LEU A 130 18.34 12.34 7.65
CA LEU A 130 18.15 10.89 7.60
C LEU A 130 16.74 10.52 7.11
N ALA A 131 15.71 11.22 7.59
CA ALA A 131 14.34 11.00 7.10
C ALA A 131 14.21 11.29 5.59
N GLU A 132 14.86 12.36 5.10
CA GLU A 132 14.91 12.70 3.68
C GLU A 132 15.62 11.61 2.86
N ILE A 133 16.77 11.10 3.33
CA ILE A 133 17.48 9.99 2.69
C ILE A 133 16.60 8.74 2.60
N ILE A 134 15.89 8.39 3.67
CA ILE A 134 15.00 7.22 3.69
C ILE A 134 13.84 7.41 2.70
N ILE A 135 13.26 8.61 2.63
CA ILE A 135 12.20 8.93 1.68
C ILE A 135 12.71 8.78 0.25
N GLU A 136 13.86 9.37 -0.05
CA GLU A 136 14.48 9.32 -1.38
C GLU A 136 14.78 7.87 -1.80
N ASN A 137 15.38 7.08 -0.91
CA ASN A 137 15.67 5.67 -1.17
C ASN A 137 14.40 4.87 -1.51
N ARG A 138 13.30 5.12 -0.78
CA ARG A 138 12.03 4.45 -1.05
C ARG A 138 11.43 4.87 -2.39
N ASN A 139 11.50 6.15 -2.74
CA ASN A 139 11.07 6.65 -4.04
C ASN A 139 11.88 6.03 -5.19
N ILE A 140 13.20 6.02 -5.06
CA ILE A 140 14.10 5.37 -6.03
C ILE A 140 13.72 3.91 -6.23
N GLN A 141 13.49 3.16 -5.15
CA GLN A 141 13.10 1.75 -5.24
C GLN A 141 11.75 1.58 -5.93
N ASN A 142 10.75 2.41 -5.59
CA ASN A 142 9.44 2.36 -6.24
C ASN A 142 9.60 2.64 -7.75
N ASP A 143 10.38 3.65 -8.13
CA ASP A 143 10.61 3.99 -9.53
C ASP A 143 11.33 2.87 -10.30
N ILE A 144 12.30 2.19 -9.68
CA ILE A 144 12.94 0.99 -10.26
C ILE A 144 11.89 -0.10 -10.49
N ASN A 145 11.16 -0.48 -9.45
CA ASN A 145 10.18 -1.55 -9.53
C ASN A 145 9.07 -1.24 -10.55
N SER A 146 8.58 0.00 -10.58
CA SER A 146 7.56 0.44 -11.53
C SER A 146 8.09 0.42 -12.96
N SER A 147 9.34 0.83 -13.20
CA SER A 147 9.96 0.77 -14.52
C SER A 147 10.15 -0.67 -15.01
N GLU A 148 10.59 -1.57 -14.13
CA GLU A 148 10.77 -3.00 -14.46
C GLU A 148 9.44 -3.70 -14.72
N ALA A 149 8.42 -3.43 -13.88
CA ALA A 149 7.07 -3.90 -14.11
C ALA A 149 6.53 -3.40 -15.46
N ALA A 150 6.72 -2.11 -15.77
CA ALA A 150 6.28 -1.54 -17.04
C ALA A 150 6.91 -2.26 -18.25
N ILE A 151 8.20 -2.63 -18.18
CA ILE A 151 8.85 -3.41 -19.24
C ILE A 151 8.16 -4.77 -19.45
N LEU A 152 7.86 -5.49 -18.36
CA LEU A 152 7.19 -6.79 -18.44
C LEU A 152 5.76 -6.67 -18.99
N LEU A 153 5.02 -5.66 -18.55
CA LEU A 153 3.65 -5.40 -19.01
C LEU A 153 3.65 -5.04 -20.51
N LEU A 154 4.56 -4.17 -20.96
CA LEU A 154 4.72 -3.83 -22.39
C LEU A 154 5.07 -5.07 -23.23
N LYS A 155 5.99 -5.92 -22.75
CA LYS A 155 6.34 -7.18 -23.42
C LYS A 155 5.16 -8.16 -23.52
N SER A 156 4.26 -8.14 -22.54
CA SER A 156 3.03 -8.94 -22.55
C SER A 156 1.92 -8.38 -23.46
N GLY A 157 2.14 -7.22 -24.07
CA GLY A 157 1.19 -6.58 -24.98
C GLY A 157 0.23 -5.59 -24.31
N GLN A 158 0.35 -5.32 -23.00
CA GLN A 158 -0.35 -4.22 -22.36
C GLN A 158 0.22 -2.88 -22.85
N ARG A 159 -0.66 -1.94 -23.22
CA ARG A 159 -0.27 -0.66 -23.84
C ARG A 159 -1.08 0.51 -23.29
N ASP A 160 -1.57 0.42 -22.07
CA ASP A 160 -2.22 1.57 -21.47
C ASP A 160 -1.22 2.71 -21.28
N LYS A 161 -1.74 3.94 -21.32
CA LYS A 161 -0.92 5.16 -21.29
C LYS A 161 -0.04 5.22 -20.04
N PHE A 162 -0.53 4.75 -18.90
CA PHE A 162 0.21 4.81 -17.64
C PHE A 162 1.46 3.91 -17.68
N VAL A 163 1.34 2.69 -18.22
CA VAL A 163 2.47 1.78 -18.40
C VAL A 163 3.50 2.35 -19.39
N VAL A 164 3.04 2.94 -20.50
CA VAL A 164 3.94 3.60 -21.48
C VAL A 164 4.68 4.78 -20.86
N ASP A 165 3.97 5.66 -20.14
CA ASP A 165 4.55 6.82 -19.47
C ASP A 165 5.56 6.41 -18.40
N THR A 166 5.27 5.33 -17.66
CA THR A 166 6.16 4.77 -16.63
C THR A 166 7.46 4.25 -17.25
N TRP A 167 7.36 3.47 -18.33
CA TRP A 167 8.53 3.00 -19.08
C TRP A 167 9.36 4.15 -19.65
N TYR A 168 8.71 5.16 -20.24
CA TYR A 168 9.37 6.35 -20.79
C TYR A 168 10.17 7.10 -19.71
N ARG A 169 9.57 7.37 -18.54
CA ARG A 169 10.25 8.00 -17.41
C ARG A 169 11.42 7.15 -16.92
N GLY A 170 11.25 5.83 -16.89
CA GLY A 170 12.31 4.87 -16.55
C GLY A 170 13.52 4.98 -17.48
N ILE A 171 13.31 5.06 -18.80
CA ILE A 171 14.37 5.26 -19.78
C ILE A 171 15.08 6.60 -19.57
N LEU A 172 14.33 7.71 -19.45
CA LEU A 172 14.91 9.03 -19.25
C LEU A 172 15.85 9.07 -18.04
N ARG A 173 15.40 8.51 -16.91
CA ARG A 173 16.20 8.42 -15.68
C ARG A 173 17.50 7.64 -15.91
N LEU A 174 17.45 6.51 -16.61
CA LEU A 174 18.64 5.70 -16.89
C LEU A 174 19.61 6.41 -17.84
N VAL A 175 19.11 7.11 -18.86
CA VAL A 175 19.95 7.91 -19.78
C VAL A 175 20.65 9.03 -19.03
N GLN A 176 19.94 9.78 -18.18
CA GLN A 176 20.54 10.84 -17.36
C GLN A 176 21.60 10.29 -16.41
N LYS A 177 21.31 9.16 -15.75
CA LYS A 177 22.27 8.50 -14.84
C LYS A 177 23.52 8.02 -15.58
N LEU A 178 23.36 7.40 -16.75
CA LEU A 178 24.49 6.94 -17.55
C LEU A 178 25.35 8.10 -18.04
N ARG A 179 24.74 9.22 -18.44
CA ARG A 179 25.46 10.44 -18.82
C ARG A 179 26.40 10.90 -17.69
N CYS A 180 25.92 10.96 -16.45
CA CYS A 180 26.77 11.34 -15.31
C CYS A 180 27.96 10.38 -15.12
N TYR A 181 27.75 9.06 -15.28
CA TYR A 181 28.85 8.10 -15.17
C TYR A 181 29.83 8.14 -16.35
N ALA A 182 29.39 8.60 -17.53
CA ALA A 182 30.24 8.75 -18.70
C ALA A 182 31.20 9.95 -18.60
N GLU A 183 30.95 10.89 -17.67
CA GLU A 183 31.79 12.06 -17.40
C GLU A 183 32.96 11.76 -16.42
N VAL A 184 33.30 10.47 -16.25
CA VAL A 184 34.40 10.02 -15.38
C VAL A 184 35.78 10.40 -15.96
N SER A 185 36.76 10.69 -15.11
CA SER A 185 38.09 11.13 -15.56
C SER A 185 38.92 10.01 -16.20
N GLU A 186 39.89 10.38 -17.04
CA GLU A 186 40.79 9.44 -17.71
C GLU A 186 41.59 8.61 -16.70
N GLU A 187 42.00 9.20 -15.58
CA GLU A 187 42.73 8.53 -14.50
C GLU A 187 41.91 7.41 -13.85
N ALA A 188 40.61 7.63 -13.66
CA ALA A 188 39.72 6.61 -13.11
C ALA A 188 39.52 5.44 -14.08
N VAL A 189 39.52 5.70 -15.40
CA VAL A 189 39.50 4.64 -16.42
C VAL A 189 40.84 3.89 -16.46
N ALA A 190 41.97 4.61 -16.36
CA ALA A 190 43.31 4.04 -16.33
C ALA A 190 43.56 3.16 -15.10
N ALA A 191 42.83 3.39 -14.01
CA ALA A 191 42.90 2.58 -12.78
C ALA A 191 42.19 1.22 -12.89
N LEU A 192 41.43 0.96 -13.96
CA LEU A 192 40.75 -0.32 -14.17
C LEU A 192 41.75 -1.43 -14.54
N SER A 193 41.51 -2.64 -14.03
CA SER A 193 42.22 -3.83 -14.52
C SER A 193 41.86 -4.12 -15.98
N PHE A 194 42.70 -4.92 -16.66
CA PHE A 194 42.41 -5.36 -18.02
C PHE A 194 41.06 -6.08 -18.12
N GLU A 195 40.74 -6.95 -17.17
CA GLU A 195 39.48 -7.69 -17.13
C GLU A 195 38.29 -6.75 -16.93
N GLN A 196 38.39 -5.79 -16.02
CA GLN A 196 37.35 -4.79 -15.77
C GLN A 196 37.08 -3.94 -17.02
N ASN A 197 38.14 -3.48 -17.67
CA ASN A 197 38.05 -2.67 -18.89
C ASN A 197 37.43 -3.48 -20.05
N SER A 198 37.90 -4.71 -20.26
CA SER A 198 37.36 -5.62 -21.28
C SER A 198 35.87 -5.91 -21.06
N HIS A 199 35.48 -6.24 -19.82
CA HIS A 199 34.09 -6.53 -19.48
C HIS A 199 33.18 -5.31 -19.64
N LEU A 200 33.62 -4.14 -19.15
CA LEU A 200 32.86 -2.90 -19.29
C LEU A 200 32.71 -2.49 -20.76
N SER A 201 33.78 -2.59 -21.55
CA SER A 201 33.76 -2.31 -22.99
C SER A 201 32.76 -3.20 -23.73
N ALA A 202 32.72 -4.50 -23.42
CA ALA A 202 31.77 -5.43 -24.03
C ALA A 202 30.31 -5.05 -23.71
N ASN A 203 30.00 -4.79 -22.44
CA ASN A 203 28.65 -4.39 -22.01
C ASN A 203 28.21 -3.05 -22.63
N ILE A 204 29.11 -2.07 -22.70
CA ILE A 204 28.82 -0.77 -23.33
C ILE A 204 28.54 -0.95 -24.82
N LYS A 205 29.32 -1.77 -25.54
CA LYS A 205 29.08 -2.06 -26.96
C LYS A 205 27.74 -2.73 -27.19
N GLU A 206 27.36 -3.69 -26.36
CA GLU A 206 26.04 -4.31 -26.42
C GLU A 206 24.92 -3.28 -26.17
N LEU A 207 25.07 -2.44 -25.15
CA LEU A 207 24.11 -1.39 -24.84
C LEU A 207 23.94 -0.40 -26.00
N ILE A 208 25.04 0.06 -26.62
CA ILE A 208 25.00 0.92 -27.81
C ILE A 208 24.18 0.29 -28.93
N SER A 209 24.39 -1.01 -29.21
CA SER A 209 23.62 -1.73 -30.22
C SER A 209 22.11 -1.72 -29.94
N LYS A 210 21.71 -1.97 -28.69
CA LYS A 210 20.29 -1.94 -28.28
C LYS A 210 19.69 -0.54 -28.33
N LEU A 211 20.45 0.48 -27.91
CA LEU A 211 20.00 1.87 -27.93
C LEU A 211 19.85 2.39 -29.36
N ASN A 212 20.73 2.02 -30.28
CA ASN A 212 20.59 2.35 -31.71
C ASN A 212 19.33 1.72 -32.31
N ALA A 213 19.04 0.46 -31.97
CA ALA A 213 17.80 -0.19 -32.42
C ALA A 213 16.54 0.52 -31.89
N LEU A 214 16.56 0.94 -30.62
CA LEU A 214 15.47 1.73 -30.03
C LEU A 214 15.34 3.11 -30.69
N LEU A 215 16.45 3.80 -30.96
CA LEU A 215 16.46 5.10 -31.62
C LEU A 215 15.81 5.02 -33.01
N LEU A 216 16.18 4.02 -33.81
CA LEU A 216 15.57 3.77 -35.12
C LEU A 216 14.05 3.55 -35.03
N LEU A 217 13.58 2.83 -33.99
CA LEU A 217 12.15 2.67 -33.74
C LEU A 217 11.49 4.01 -33.40
N LEU A 218 12.10 4.83 -32.55
CA LEU A 218 11.56 6.14 -32.19
C LEU A 218 11.48 7.07 -33.40
N GLU A 219 12.55 7.17 -34.20
CA GLU A 219 12.62 8.01 -35.40
C GLU A 219 11.62 7.60 -36.48
N LYS A 220 11.37 6.29 -36.64
CA LYS A 220 10.34 5.78 -37.55
C LYS A 220 8.94 6.28 -37.17
N HIS A 221 8.70 6.48 -35.88
CA HIS A 221 7.39 6.84 -35.34
C HIS A 221 7.25 8.33 -34.98
N SER A 222 8.34 9.11 -35.00
CA SER A 222 8.32 10.57 -34.76
C SER A 222 8.04 11.41 -36.01
N LYS A 223 8.03 10.79 -37.20
CA LYS A 223 7.75 11.44 -38.50
C LYS A 223 6.28 11.32 -38.95
N LYS A 224 5.38 10.93 -38.05
CA LYS A 224 3.92 10.92 -38.24
C LYS A 224 3.30 12.04 -37.44
#